data_AF-A0A3D0HLA9-F1
#
_entry.id   AF-A0A3D0HLA9-F1
#
_cell.length_a   1.000
_cell.length_b   1.000
_cell.length_c   1.000
_cell.angle_alpha   90.00
_cell.angle_beta   90.00
_cell.angle_gamma   90.00
#
_symmetry.space_group_name_H-M   'P 1'
#
loop_
_entity.id
_entity.type
_entity.pdbx_description
1 polymer ?
#
loop_
_entity_poly.entity_id
_entity_poly.type
_entity_poly.pdbx_seq_one_letter_code
_entity_poly.pdbx_strand_id
1 'polypeptide(L)'
;MNTLFDQIIIYLLCASFWFSKPVSFATVILFLSVLLCGNLITLSNSSKFCYGLFSVIVLLSFLLPDLFYFYPFILYEIESKTTKKGNLFVLMSACVLLHLYFFPISLWLYFLLLFVLAFQLQNTTEKKEYWEQKYRRTRNENYEHSYDLMEKNKALRQNQDYEIHLATLKERNRIAREIHDNVGHLLSRSLLQTGALQVINHDTALDAPLHTLKESLDTAMTSIRNSVHDLHDESIHLQTA
;
A
#
# COMPACT_ATOMS: atom_id res chain seq x y z
N MET A 1 -2.38 -1.15 -23.00
CA MET A 1 -1.57 -0.36 -23.97
C MET A 1 -0.51 -1.19 -24.66
N ASN A 2 0.25 -2.04 -23.95
CA ASN A 2 1.32 -2.84 -24.59
C ASN A 2 0.76 -3.90 -25.56
N THR A 3 -0.36 -4.55 -25.22
CA THR A 3 -1.01 -5.54 -26.08
C THR A 3 -1.44 -4.99 -27.44
N LEU A 4 -2.06 -3.80 -27.47
CA LEU A 4 -2.45 -3.13 -28.74
C LEU A 4 -1.23 -2.78 -29.60
N PHE A 5 -0.12 -2.38 -28.98
CA PHE A 5 1.11 -2.05 -29.70
C PHE A 5 1.74 -3.30 -30.33
N ASP A 6 1.80 -4.40 -29.59
CA ASP A 6 2.26 -5.71 -30.08
C ASP A 6 1.37 -6.20 -31.24
N GLN A 7 0.04 -6.07 -31.12
CA GLN A 7 -0.92 -6.41 -32.18
C GLN A 7 -0.67 -5.60 -33.47
N ILE A 8 -0.47 -4.29 -33.34
CA ILE A 8 -0.20 -3.41 -34.48
C ILE A 8 1.13 -3.79 -35.15
N ILE A 9 2.17 -4.10 -34.36
CA ILE A 9 3.47 -4.53 -34.90
C ILE A 9 3.33 -5.82 -35.70
N ILE A 10 2.69 -6.85 -35.13
CA ILE A 10 2.54 -8.15 -35.79
C ILE A 10 1.69 -8.00 -37.07
N TYR A 11 0.61 -7.22 -37.00
CA TYR A 11 -0.24 -6.95 -38.16
C TYR A 11 0.52 -6.24 -39.29
N LEU A 12 1.31 -5.21 -38.97
CA LEU A 12 2.13 -4.49 -39.96
C LEU A 12 3.24 -5.39 -40.54
N LEU A 13 3.85 -6.26 -39.73
CA LEU A 13 4.82 -7.24 -40.21
C LEU A 13 4.18 -8.25 -41.16
N CYS A 14 2.97 -8.73 -40.88
CA CYS A 14 2.21 -9.57 -41.82
C CYS A 14 1.88 -8.83 -43.12
N ALA A 15 1.53 -7.54 -43.03
CA ALA A 15 1.20 -6.69 -44.18
C ALA A 15 2.42 -6.34 -45.06
N SER A 16 3.64 -6.44 -44.53
CA SER A 16 4.87 -6.07 -45.26
C SER A 16 5.07 -6.86 -46.58
N PHE A 17 4.61 -8.11 -46.63
CA PHE A 17 4.68 -8.98 -47.81
C PHE A 17 3.82 -8.49 -48.99
N TRP A 18 2.81 -7.68 -48.69
CA TRP A 18 1.92 -7.14 -49.70
C TRP A 18 2.44 -5.90 -50.41
N PHE A 19 3.48 -5.23 -49.89
CA PHE A 19 4.11 -4.11 -50.59
C PHE A 19 4.72 -4.52 -51.95
N SER A 20 4.98 -5.81 -52.15
CA SER A 20 5.50 -6.34 -53.42
C SER A 20 4.40 -6.68 -54.44
N LYS A 21 3.12 -6.63 -54.07
CA LYS A 21 1.98 -6.97 -54.95
C LYS A 21 1.24 -5.70 -55.43
N PRO A 22 0.64 -5.74 -56.64
CA PRO A 22 -0.16 -4.62 -57.12
C PRO A 22 -1.40 -4.42 -56.24
N VAL A 23 -1.66 -3.16 -55.88
CA VAL A 23 -2.80 -2.80 -55.05
C VAL A 23 -4.09 -2.92 -55.88
N SER A 24 -4.97 -3.82 -55.47
CA SER A 24 -6.30 -4.04 -56.04
C SER A 24 -7.40 -3.82 -55.00
N PHE A 25 -8.64 -3.62 -55.43
CA PHE A 25 -9.77 -3.48 -54.52
C PHE A 25 -9.98 -4.73 -53.65
N ALA A 26 -9.77 -5.92 -54.23
CA ALA A 26 -9.84 -7.20 -53.52
C ALA A 26 -8.82 -7.30 -52.39
N THR A 27 -7.60 -6.79 -52.63
CA THR A 27 -6.54 -6.77 -51.61
C THR A 27 -6.94 -5.88 -50.41
N VAL A 28 -7.43 -4.67 -50.65
CA VAL A 28 -7.84 -3.77 -49.56
C VAL A 28 -8.98 -4.36 -48.71
N ILE A 29 -9.96 -5.02 -49.34
CA ILE A 29 -11.04 -5.70 -48.64
C ILE A 29 -10.50 -6.81 -47.73
N LEU A 30 -9.58 -7.63 -48.23
CA LEU A 30 -8.97 -8.71 -47.45
C LEU A 30 -8.26 -8.16 -46.20
N PHE A 31 -7.46 -7.10 -46.36
CA PHE A 31 -6.75 -6.45 -45.27
C PHE A 31 -7.70 -5.96 -44.15
N LEU A 32 -8.78 -5.26 -44.54
CA LEU A 32 -9.79 -4.77 -43.61
C LEU A 32 -10.59 -5.92 -42.97
N SER A 33 -10.89 -6.98 -43.73
CA SER A 33 -11.61 -8.14 -43.21
C SER A 33 -10.82 -8.88 -42.13
N VAL A 34 -9.51 -9.02 -42.30
CA VAL A 34 -8.63 -9.63 -41.29
C VAL A 34 -8.55 -8.77 -40.04
N LEU A 35 -8.45 -7.45 -40.20
CA LEU A 35 -8.44 -6.53 -39.05
C LEU A 35 -9.77 -6.55 -38.29
N LEU A 36 -10.90 -6.63 -39.01
CA LEU A 36 -12.22 -6.82 -38.40
C LEU A 36 -12.31 -8.15 -37.67
N CYS A 37 -11.86 -9.25 -38.28
CA CYS A 37 -11.80 -10.56 -37.63
C CYS A 37 -10.94 -10.54 -36.37
N GLY A 38 -9.78 -9.87 -36.39
CA GLY A 38 -8.91 -9.79 -35.22
C GLY A 38 -9.52 -8.97 -34.08
N ASN A 39 -10.16 -7.84 -34.41
CA ASN A 39 -10.91 -7.07 -33.42
C ASN A 39 -12.08 -7.87 -32.82
N LEU A 40 -12.79 -8.66 -33.63
CA LEU A 40 -13.85 -9.56 -33.15
C LEU A 40 -13.32 -10.65 -32.22
N ILE A 41 -12.14 -11.22 -32.52
CA ILE A 41 -11.47 -12.18 -31.65
C ILE A 41 -11.04 -11.51 -30.35
N THR A 42 -10.48 -10.31 -30.40
CA THR A 42 -10.08 -9.50 -29.24
C THR A 42 -11.28 -9.11 -28.35
N LEU A 43 -12.47 -8.87 -28.92
CA LEU A 43 -13.67 -8.57 -28.15
C LEU A 43 -14.38 -9.83 -27.61
N SER A 44 -14.27 -10.96 -28.31
CA SER A 44 -15.01 -12.18 -27.95
C SER A 44 -14.47 -12.83 -26.67
N ASN A 45 -15.35 -13.14 -25.72
CA ASN A 45 -14.94 -13.73 -24.44
C ASN A 45 -14.82 -15.26 -24.46
N SER A 46 -15.21 -15.91 -25.57
CA SER A 46 -15.25 -17.37 -25.65
C SER A 46 -14.14 -17.93 -26.54
N SER A 47 -13.33 -18.83 -25.97
CA SER A 47 -12.24 -19.48 -26.70
C SER A 47 -12.73 -20.37 -27.85
N LYS A 48 -13.89 -21.02 -27.70
CA LYS A 48 -14.52 -21.85 -28.74
C LYS A 48 -14.87 -21.05 -29.99
N PHE A 49 -15.38 -19.82 -29.82
CA PHE A 49 -15.68 -18.93 -30.94
C PHE A 49 -14.42 -18.50 -31.68
N CYS A 50 -13.33 -18.24 -30.95
CA CYS A 50 -12.05 -17.86 -31.55
C CYS A 50 -11.46 -19.01 -32.39
N TYR A 51 -11.50 -20.26 -31.89
CA TYR A 51 -11.08 -21.43 -32.68
C TYR A 51 -12.00 -21.69 -33.88
N GLY A 52 -13.31 -21.44 -33.74
CA GLY A 52 -14.28 -21.53 -34.84
C GLY A 52 -13.97 -20.54 -35.96
N LEU A 53 -13.75 -19.27 -35.61
CA LEU A 53 -13.35 -18.24 -36.57
C LEU A 53 -12.02 -18.58 -37.27
N PHE A 54 -11.03 -19.06 -36.52
CA PHE A 54 -9.76 -19.50 -37.11
C PHE A 54 -9.95 -20.65 -38.10
N SER A 55 -10.76 -21.67 -37.76
CA SER A 55 -11.07 -22.77 -38.66
C SER A 55 -11.72 -22.30 -39.98
N VAL A 56 -12.65 -21.34 -39.90
CA VAL A 56 -13.26 -20.72 -41.08
C VAL A 56 -12.21 -19.98 -41.92
N ILE A 57 -11.31 -19.23 -41.29
CA ILE A 57 -10.22 -18.52 -41.99
C ILE A 57 -9.27 -19.52 -42.66
N VAL A 58 -8.97 -20.65 -42.02
CA VAL A 58 -8.14 -21.71 -42.61
C VAL A 58 -8.81 -22.34 -43.83
N LEU A 59 -10.11 -22.62 -43.76
CA LEU A 59 -10.88 -23.12 -44.89
C LEU A 59 -10.92 -22.11 -46.05
N LEU A 60 -11.11 -20.83 -45.74
CA LEU A 60 -11.16 -19.75 -46.73
C LEU A 60 -9.79 -19.52 -47.39
N SER A 61 -8.70 -19.85 -46.70
CA SER A 61 -7.34 -19.71 -47.23
C SER A 61 -7.03 -20.67 -48.37
N PHE A 62 -7.78 -21.77 -48.52
CA PHE A 62 -7.72 -22.62 -49.72
C PHE A 62 -8.28 -21.93 -50.97
N LEU A 63 -9.25 -21.03 -50.80
CA LEU A 63 -9.82 -20.23 -51.91
C LEU A 63 -9.00 -18.96 -52.15
N LEU A 64 -8.44 -18.37 -51.08
CA LEU A 64 -7.66 -17.13 -51.12
C LEU A 64 -6.31 -17.34 -50.40
N PRO A 65 -5.25 -17.74 -51.12
CA PRO A 65 -3.94 -18.06 -50.54
C PRO A 65 -3.30 -16.90 -49.75
N ASP A 66 -3.71 -15.65 -50.03
CA ASP A 66 -3.20 -14.45 -49.37
C ASP A 66 -3.62 -14.31 -47.89
N LEU A 67 -4.61 -15.09 -47.41
CA LEU A 67 -4.98 -15.12 -46.00
C LEU A 67 -3.91 -15.77 -45.11
N PHE A 68 -3.06 -16.63 -45.69
CA PHE A 68 -1.99 -17.34 -44.99
C PHE A 68 -1.04 -16.39 -44.25
N TYR A 69 -0.72 -15.23 -44.84
CA TYR A 69 0.19 -14.24 -44.24
C TYR A 69 -0.30 -13.70 -42.90
N PHE A 70 -1.61 -13.73 -42.64
CA PHE A 70 -2.21 -13.18 -41.44
C PHE A 70 -2.45 -14.22 -40.33
N TYR A 71 -2.09 -15.49 -40.55
CA TYR A 71 -2.18 -16.50 -39.51
C TYR A 71 -1.41 -16.13 -38.24
N PRO A 72 -0.14 -15.65 -38.27
CA PRO A 72 0.60 -15.30 -37.06
C PRO A 72 -0.11 -14.25 -36.21
N PHE A 73 -0.78 -13.30 -36.86
CA PHE A 73 -1.56 -12.26 -36.19
C PHE A 73 -2.77 -12.85 -35.44
N ILE A 74 -3.55 -13.71 -36.11
CA ILE A 74 -4.73 -14.33 -35.50
C ILE A 74 -4.32 -15.30 -34.38
N LEU A 75 -3.21 -16.01 -34.55
CA LEU A 75 -2.68 -16.93 -33.54
C LEU A 75 -2.19 -16.19 -32.31
N TYR A 76 -1.52 -15.05 -32.47
CA TYR A 76 -1.14 -14.18 -31.36
C TYR A 76 -2.38 -13.74 -30.54
N GLU A 77 -3.46 -13.35 -31.20
CA GLU A 77 -4.70 -12.98 -30.50
C GLU A 77 -5.35 -14.15 -29.76
N ILE A 78 -5.34 -15.35 -30.34
CA ILE A 78 -5.85 -16.56 -29.68
C ILE A 78 -4.95 -16.94 -28.49
N GLU A 79 -3.63 -16.82 -28.63
CA GLU A 79 -2.66 -17.10 -27.58
C GLU A 79 -2.89 -16.20 -26.37
N SER A 80 -3.14 -14.91 -26.60
CA SER A 80 -3.41 -13.94 -25.54
C SER A 80 -4.62 -14.29 -24.66
N LYS A 81 -5.53 -15.14 -25.16
CA LYS A 81 -6.77 -15.53 -24.47
C LYS A 81 -6.78 -16.95 -23.93
N THR A 82 -5.87 -17.81 -24.37
CA THR A 82 -5.93 -19.24 -24.04
C THR A 82 -4.85 -19.64 -23.05
N THR A 83 -5.26 -20.25 -21.95
CA THR A 83 -4.34 -20.84 -20.97
C THR A 83 -3.74 -22.17 -21.45
N LYS A 84 -4.30 -22.78 -22.51
CA LYS A 84 -3.90 -24.10 -23.04
C LYS A 84 -2.97 -23.95 -24.25
N LYS A 85 -1.74 -23.49 -24.03
CA LYS A 85 -0.71 -23.26 -25.08
C LYS A 85 -0.45 -24.52 -25.95
N GLY A 86 -0.68 -25.73 -25.44
CA GLY A 86 -0.56 -26.99 -26.20
C GLY A 86 -1.52 -27.13 -27.39
N ASN A 87 -2.75 -26.63 -27.28
CA ASN A 87 -3.72 -26.69 -28.38
C ASN A 87 -3.33 -25.77 -29.54
N LEU A 88 -2.67 -24.65 -29.22
CA LEU A 88 -2.19 -23.69 -30.21
C LEU A 88 -1.05 -24.29 -31.05
N PHE A 89 -0.14 -25.05 -30.41
CA PHE A 89 0.93 -25.77 -31.10
C PHE A 89 0.40 -26.84 -32.07
N VAL A 90 -0.68 -27.55 -31.69
CA VAL A 90 -1.36 -28.52 -32.56
C VAL A 90 -2.06 -27.82 -33.75
N LEU A 91 -2.69 -26.68 -33.50
CA LEU A 91 -3.32 -25.87 -34.54
C LEU A 91 -2.29 -25.36 -35.56
N MET A 92 -1.13 -24.95 -35.05
CA MET A 92 0.02 -24.51 -35.83
C MET A 92 0.59 -25.62 -36.71
N SER A 93 0.87 -26.78 -36.13
CA SER A 93 1.39 -27.92 -36.89
C SER A 93 0.41 -28.40 -37.95
N ALA A 94 -0.90 -28.36 -37.68
CA ALA A 94 -1.93 -28.68 -38.67
C ALA A 94 -1.95 -27.67 -39.83
N CYS A 95 -1.84 -26.37 -39.56
CA CYS A 95 -1.75 -25.34 -40.61
C CYS A 95 -0.49 -25.53 -41.48
N VAL A 96 0.62 -25.92 -40.84
CA VAL A 96 1.89 -26.22 -41.51
C VAL A 96 1.78 -27.38 -42.47
N LEU A 97 1.21 -28.49 -42.00
CA LEU A 97 1.05 -29.69 -42.82
C LEU A 97 0.10 -29.49 -44.00
N LEU A 98 -0.96 -28.69 -43.83
CA LEU A 98 -1.96 -28.45 -44.88
C LEU A 98 -1.45 -27.59 -46.04
N HIS A 99 -0.56 -26.62 -45.78
CA HIS A 99 -0.09 -25.65 -46.79
C HIS A 99 1.35 -25.89 -47.26
N LEU A 100 2.00 -26.94 -46.78
CA LEU A 100 3.41 -27.24 -47.04
C LEU A 100 3.73 -27.36 -48.54
N TYR A 101 2.78 -27.84 -49.33
CA TYR A 101 2.94 -28.08 -50.78
C TYR A 101 2.67 -26.83 -51.63
N PHE A 102 1.94 -25.83 -51.09
CA PHE A 102 1.48 -24.67 -51.85
C PHE A 102 2.48 -23.51 -51.89
N PHE A 103 3.40 -23.45 -50.92
CA PHE A 103 4.28 -22.28 -50.72
C PHE A 103 5.76 -22.65 -50.66
N PRO A 104 6.65 -21.76 -51.14
CA PRO A 104 8.10 -21.98 -51.06
C PRO A 104 8.62 -21.96 -49.62
N ILE A 105 9.75 -22.62 -49.40
CA ILE A 105 10.39 -22.77 -48.08
C ILE A 105 10.71 -21.43 -47.40
N SER A 106 10.95 -20.36 -48.19
CA SER A 106 11.26 -19.02 -47.68
C SER A 106 10.09 -18.39 -46.90
N LEU A 107 8.84 -18.63 -47.33
CA LEU A 107 7.65 -18.15 -46.61
C LEU A 107 7.45 -18.91 -45.30
N TRP A 108 7.78 -20.21 -45.27
CA TRP A 108 7.75 -21.01 -44.05
C TRP A 108 8.75 -20.51 -42.99
N LEU A 109 9.96 -20.17 -43.40
CA LEU A 109 10.97 -19.60 -42.51
C LEU A 109 10.53 -18.25 -41.93
N TYR A 110 9.90 -17.40 -42.75
CA TYR A 110 9.35 -16.13 -42.28
C TYR A 110 8.19 -16.32 -41.30
N PHE A 111 7.27 -17.23 -41.60
CA PHE A 111 6.16 -17.57 -40.71
C PHE A 111 6.65 -18.10 -39.36
N LEU A 112 7.67 -18.97 -39.35
CA LEU A 112 8.31 -19.47 -38.14
C LEU A 112 8.92 -18.33 -37.33
N LEU A 113 9.62 -17.39 -37.99
CA LEU A 113 10.18 -16.21 -37.34
C LEU A 113 9.11 -15.34 -36.68
N LEU A 114 8.01 -15.04 -37.40
CA LEU A 114 6.89 -14.26 -36.84
C LEU A 114 6.22 -14.97 -35.68
N PHE A 115 6.07 -16.29 -35.76
CA PHE A 115 5.50 -17.08 -34.67
C PHE A 115 6.38 -17.03 -33.41
N VAL A 116 7.69 -17.17 -33.56
CA VAL A 116 8.65 -17.05 -32.45
C VAL A 116 8.61 -15.65 -31.84
N LEU A 117 8.54 -14.60 -32.67
CA LEU A 117 8.40 -13.23 -32.19
C LEU A 117 7.10 -13.00 -31.43
N ALA A 118 5.97 -13.47 -31.99
CA ALA A 118 4.66 -13.39 -31.34
C ALA A 118 4.68 -14.07 -29.96
N PHE A 119 5.26 -15.27 -29.87
CA PHE A 119 5.39 -16.01 -28.62
C PHE A 119 6.29 -15.29 -27.58
N GLN A 120 7.40 -14.69 -28.03
CA GLN A 120 8.28 -13.91 -27.16
C GLN A 120 7.61 -12.64 -26.63
N LEU A 121 6.89 -11.92 -27.51
CA LEU A 121 6.12 -10.73 -27.12
C LEU A 121 5.05 -11.08 -26.10
N GLN A 122 4.28 -12.14 -26.35
CA GLN A 122 3.25 -12.60 -25.42
C GLN A 122 3.83 -12.95 -24.04
N ASN A 123 4.93 -13.72 -23.97
CA ASN A 123 5.58 -14.05 -22.71
C ASN A 123 6.14 -12.81 -21.99
N THR A 124 6.61 -11.83 -22.74
CA THR A 124 7.13 -10.58 -22.18
C THR A 124 6.00 -9.74 -21.60
N THR A 125 4.87 -9.66 -22.30
CA THR A 125 3.67 -8.95 -21.88
C THR A 125 3.04 -9.60 -20.63
N GLU A 126 2.92 -10.94 -20.59
CA GLU A 126 2.47 -11.68 -19.40
C GLU A 126 3.36 -11.42 -18.18
N LYS A 127 4.69 -11.47 -18.36
CA LYS A 127 5.65 -11.18 -17.28
C LYS A 127 5.53 -9.74 -16.80
N LYS A 128 5.42 -8.79 -17.72
CA LYS A 128 5.30 -7.37 -17.39
C LYS A 128 4.04 -7.09 -16.58
N GLU A 129 2.89 -7.65 -16.98
CA GLU A 129 1.64 -7.53 -16.24
C GLU A 129 1.73 -8.16 -14.86
N TYR A 130 2.32 -9.37 -14.75
CA TYR A 130 2.55 -10.02 -13.46
C TYR A 130 3.40 -9.16 -12.52
N TRP A 131 4.52 -8.63 -13.01
CA TRP A 131 5.42 -7.81 -12.20
C TRP A 131 4.78 -6.48 -11.81
N GLU A 132 3.99 -5.86 -12.69
CA GLU A 132 3.29 -4.62 -12.39
C GLU A 132 2.22 -4.84 -11.30
N GLN A 133 1.44 -5.93 -11.40
CA GLN A 133 0.47 -6.29 -10.36
C GLN A 133 1.15 -6.61 -9.02
N LYS A 134 2.23 -7.39 -9.05
CA LYS A 134 3.00 -7.72 -7.86
C LYS A 134 3.60 -6.48 -7.21
N TYR A 135 4.15 -5.56 -8.00
CA TYR A 135 4.67 -4.29 -7.52
C TYR A 135 3.59 -3.45 -6.85
N ARG A 136 2.42 -3.29 -7.49
CA ARG A 136 1.28 -2.55 -6.90
C ARG A 136 0.82 -3.17 -5.58
N ARG A 137 0.70 -4.50 -5.52
CA ARG A 137 0.30 -5.21 -4.31
C ARG A 137 1.29 -5.01 -3.17
N THR A 138 2.58 -5.27 -3.42
CA THR A 138 3.63 -5.09 -2.40
C THR A 138 3.73 -3.63 -1.94
N ARG A 139 3.56 -2.67 -2.84
CA ARG A 139 3.53 -1.24 -2.48
C ARG A 139 2.38 -0.91 -1.55
N ASN A 140 1.19 -1.44 -1.81
CA ASN A 140 0.01 -1.23 -0.95
C ASN A 140 0.20 -1.89 0.43
N GLU A 141 0.66 -3.15 0.46
CA GLU A 141 0.95 -3.87 1.71
C GLU A 141 2.00 -3.12 2.57
N ASN A 142 3.05 -2.57 1.94
CA ASN A 142 4.04 -1.75 2.64
C ASN A 142 3.46 -0.44 3.17
N TYR A 143 2.53 0.19 2.43
CA TYR A 143 1.88 1.42 2.87
C TYR A 143 0.98 1.18 4.07
N GLU A 144 0.17 0.12 4.03
CA GLU A 144 -0.66 -0.31 5.17
C GLU A 144 0.20 -0.60 6.39
N HIS A 145 1.28 -1.38 6.23
CA HIS A 145 2.17 -1.69 7.36
C HIS A 145 2.86 -0.46 7.94
N SER A 146 3.27 0.49 7.09
CA SER A 146 3.89 1.74 7.54
C SER A 146 2.89 2.62 8.30
N TYR A 147 1.64 2.66 7.83
CA TYR A 147 0.57 3.40 8.49
C TYR A 147 0.26 2.80 9.87
N ASP A 148 0.10 1.49 9.97
CA ASP A 148 -0.12 0.79 11.24
C ASP A 148 1.03 1.03 12.23
N LEU A 149 2.27 1.00 11.74
CA LEU A 149 3.45 1.25 12.57
C LEU A 149 3.49 2.69 13.08
N MET A 150 3.11 3.66 12.24
CA MET A 150 3.01 5.06 12.62
C MET A 150 1.93 5.27 13.69
N GLU A 151 0.77 4.63 13.54
CA GLU A 151 -0.32 4.71 14.53
C GLU A 151 0.09 4.10 15.87
N LYS A 152 0.70 2.91 15.86
CA LYS A 152 1.26 2.28 17.07
C LYS A 152 2.33 3.14 17.73
N ASN A 153 3.23 3.75 16.95
CA ASN A 153 4.25 4.63 17.50
C ASN A 153 3.64 5.86 18.17
N LYS A 154 2.61 6.45 17.55
CA LYS A 154 1.87 7.57 18.12
C LYS A 154 1.19 7.18 19.44
N ALA A 155 0.50 6.04 19.47
CA ALA A 155 -0.15 5.53 20.68
C ALA A 155 0.86 5.25 21.80
N LEU A 156 2.02 4.65 21.47
CA LEU A 156 3.10 4.42 22.44
C LEU A 156 3.65 5.72 23.03
N ARG A 157 3.86 6.74 22.20
CA ARG A 157 4.30 8.07 22.70
C ARG A 157 3.26 8.69 23.63
N GLN A 158 1.98 8.64 23.25
CA GLN A 158 0.90 9.17 24.08
C GLN A 158 0.79 8.43 25.42
N ASN A 159 0.93 7.11 25.44
CA ASN A 159 0.94 6.32 26.67
C ASN A 159 2.17 6.63 27.53
N GLN A 160 3.35 6.80 26.92
CA GLN A 160 4.56 7.19 27.65
C GLN A 160 4.39 8.56 28.30
N ASP A 161 3.89 9.55 27.57
CA ASP A 161 3.63 10.89 28.10
C ASP A 161 2.63 10.85 29.26
N TYR A 162 1.59 10.02 29.13
CA TYR A 162 0.61 9.78 30.18
C TYR A 162 1.22 9.14 31.43
N GLU A 163 2.06 8.10 31.27
CA GLU A 163 2.76 7.46 32.38
C GLU A 163 3.73 8.42 33.10
N ILE A 164 4.47 9.23 32.35
CA ILE A 164 5.36 10.27 32.92
C ILE A 164 4.53 11.28 33.72
N HIS A 165 3.40 11.71 33.18
CA HIS A 165 2.51 12.64 33.85
C HIS A 165 1.94 12.05 35.16
N LEU A 166 1.45 10.81 35.12
CA LEU A 166 0.98 10.09 36.31
C LEU A 166 2.09 9.90 37.36
N ALA A 167 3.30 9.53 36.93
CA ALA A 167 4.44 9.40 37.84
C ALA A 167 4.78 10.73 38.50
N THR A 168 4.75 11.84 37.75
CA THR A 168 4.97 13.19 38.25
C THR A 168 3.92 13.58 39.29
N LEU A 169 2.64 13.34 39.01
CA LEU A 169 1.53 13.59 39.94
C LEU A 169 1.66 12.77 41.21
N LYS A 170 1.98 11.48 41.09
CA LYS A 170 2.20 10.59 42.23
C LYS A 170 3.35 11.08 43.11
N GLU A 171 4.42 11.55 42.50
CA GLU A 171 5.57 12.09 43.21
C GLU A 171 5.25 13.41 43.91
N ARG A 172 4.54 14.33 43.26
CA ARG A 172 4.03 15.56 43.90
C ARG A 172 3.16 15.24 45.12
N ASN A 173 2.23 14.29 45.00
CA ASN A 173 1.39 13.84 46.12
C ASN A 173 2.18 13.15 47.24
N ARG A 174 3.26 12.45 46.90
CA ARG A 174 4.17 11.86 47.89
C ARG A 174 4.89 12.97 48.66
N ILE A 175 5.45 13.95 47.96
CA ILE A 175 6.15 15.11 48.54
C ILE A 175 5.19 15.93 49.42
N ALA A 176 3.97 16.22 48.96
CA ALA A 176 2.98 16.98 49.72
C ALA A 176 2.66 16.32 51.07
N ARG A 177 2.45 15.00 51.07
CA ARG A 177 2.25 14.22 52.31
C ARG A 177 3.49 14.25 53.20
N GLU A 178 4.68 14.04 52.64
CA GLU A 178 5.92 14.06 53.41
C GLU A 178 6.20 15.42 54.06
N ILE A 179 5.91 16.53 53.36
CA ILE A 179 6.00 17.89 53.93
C ILE A 179 4.96 18.09 55.03
N HIS A 180 3.69 17.70 54.81
CA HIS A 180 2.64 17.82 55.82
C HIS A 180 3.01 17.06 57.10
N ASP A 181 3.45 15.81 56.96
CA ASP A 181 3.72 14.94 58.08
C ASP A 181 5.02 15.35 58.79
N ASN A 182 6.07 15.75 58.07
CA ASN A 182 7.34 16.09 58.70
C ASN A 182 7.39 17.55 59.16
N VAL A 183 7.12 18.51 58.27
CA VAL A 183 7.19 19.94 58.59
C VAL A 183 5.94 20.43 59.30
N GLY A 184 4.75 20.03 58.83
CA GLY A 184 3.48 20.45 59.43
C GLY A 184 3.32 20.00 60.88
N HIS A 185 3.66 18.73 61.19
CA HIS A 185 3.64 18.25 62.58
C HIS A 185 4.69 18.93 63.47
N LEU A 186 5.92 19.16 62.96
CA LEU A 186 6.95 19.87 63.72
C LEU A 186 6.53 21.31 64.05
N LEU A 187 6.02 22.07 63.06
CA LEU A 187 5.53 23.43 63.27
C LEU A 187 4.36 23.47 64.26
N SER A 188 3.39 22.56 64.13
CA SER A 188 2.27 22.46 65.08
C SER A 188 2.74 22.17 66.51
N ARG A 189 3.71 21.27 66.68
CA ARG A 189 4.32 20.99 67.98
C ARG A 189 5.08 22.18 68.54
N SER A 190 5.87 22.87 67.72
CA SER A 190 6.61 24.07 68.11
C SER A 190 5.66 25.21 68.50
N LEU A 191 4.55 25.38 67.80
CA LEU A 191 3.52 26.37 68.13
C LEU A 191 2.87 26.07 69.48
N LEU A 192 2.49 24.80 69.72
CA LEU A 192 1.94 24.35 71.01
C LEU A 192 2.93 24.53 72.16
N GLN A 193 4.20 24.17 71.97
CA GLN A 193 5.24 24.35 72.99
C GLN A 193 5.50 25.83 73.27
N THR A 194 5.54 26.68 72.24
CA THR A 194 5.69 28.13 72.41
C THR A 194 4.50 28.73 73.14
N GLY A 195 3.28 28.31 72.80
CA GLY A 195 2.06 28.72 73.51
C GLY A 195 2.06 28.27 74.98
N ALA A 196 2.54 27.06 75.28
CA ALA A 196 2.68 26.60 76.66
C ALA A 196 3.70 27.45 77.43
N LEU A 197 4.86 27.75 76.82
CA LEU A 197 5.89 28.62 77.41
C LEU A 197 5.33 30.01 77.71
N GLN A 198 4.53 30.60 76.83
CA GLN A 198 3.85 31.88 77.09
C GLN A 198 2.96 31.84 78.33
N VAL A 199 2.27 30.72 78.59
CA VAL A 199 1.34 30.58 79.73
C VAL A 199 2.08 30.38 81.06
N ILE A 200 3.21 29.67 81.05
CA ILE A 200 3.99 29.38 82.27
C ILE A 200 5.10 30.41 82.55
N ASN A 201 5.41 31.29 81.59
CA ASN A 201 6.43 32.32 81.76
C ASN A 201 5.97 33.38 82.78
N HIS A 202 6.88 33.73 83.69
CA HIS A 202 6.66 34.77 84.71
C HIS A 202 7.62 35.97 84.56
N ASP A 203 8.54 35.92 83.59
CA ASP A 203 9.48 37.00 83.30
C ASP A 203 8.93 37.91 82.19
N THR A 204 8.59 39.15 82.57
CA THR A 204 8.07 40.17 81.66
C THR A 204 9.00 40.54 80.52
N ALA A 205 10.32 40.29 80.64
CA ALA A 205 11.27 40.55 79.57
C ALA A 205 11.13 39.56 78.38
N LEU A 206 10.56 38.37 78.63
CA LEU A 206 10.42 37.30 77.64
C LEU A 206 9.06 37.31 76.91
N ASP A 207 8.09 38.12 77.34
CA ASP A 207 6.75 38.18 76.74
C ASP A 207 6.77 38.63 75.27
N ALA A 208 7.43 39.75 74.97
CA ALA A 208 7.51 40.26 73.60
C ALA A 208 8.25 39.28 72.66
N PRO A 209 9.43 38.74 73.01
CA PRO A 209 10.09 37.71 72.20
C PRO A 209 9.24 36.45 71.94
N LEU A 210 8.54 35.93 72.96
CA LEU A 210 7.69 34.74 72.79
C LEU A 210 6.47 35.03 71.90
N HIS A 211 5.90 36.23 71.99
CA HIS A 211 4.82 36.66 71.08
C HIS A 211 5.30 36.70 69.62
N THR A 212 6.44 37.33 69.35
CA THR A 212 7.02 37.39 68.00
C THR A 212 7.37 36.00 67.47
N LEU A 213 7.88 35.10 68.33
CA LEU A 213 8.16 33.72 67.94
C LEU A 213 6.89 32.97 67.55
N LYS A 214 5.82 33.09 68.33
CA LYS A 214 4.53 32.47 68.03
C LYS A 214 3.96 32.99 66.71
N GLU A 215 3.97 34.29 66.49
CA GLU A 215 3.48 34.92 65.25
C GLU A 215 4.27 34.46 64.02
N SER A 216 5.60 34.31 64.16
CA SER A 216 6.46 33.78 63.11
C SER A 216 6.14 32.32 62.79
N LEU A 217 5.94 31.47 63.81
CA LEU A 217 5.54 30.07 63.64
C LEU A 217 4.15 29.92 63.02
N ASP A 218 3.20 30.78 63.38
CA ASP A 218 1.84 30.78 62.82
C ASP A 218 1.83 31.18 61.35
N THR A 219 2.62 32.20 61.00
CA THR A 219 2.84 32.63 59.61
C THR A 219 3.51 31.53 58.79
N ALA A 220 4.52 30.85 59.35
CA ALA A 220 5.19 29.73 58.71
C ALA A 220 4.23 28.54 58.51
N MET A 221 3.39 28.23 59.50
CA MET A 221 2.40 27.15 59.43
C MET A 221 1.35 27.43 58.35
N THR A 222 0.86 28.67 58.25
CA THR A 222 -0.10 29.08 57.23
C THR A 222 0.54 29.03 55.83
N SER A 223 1.79 29.48 55.69
CA SER A 223 2.52 29.45 54.42
C SER A 223 2.75 28.01 53.91
N ILE A 224 3.13 27.09 54.81
CA ILE A 224 3.30 25.66 54.47
C ILE A 224 1.96 25.03 54.14
N ARG A 225 0.91 25.32 54.92
CA ARG A 225 -0.44 24.79 54.66
C ARG A 225 -0.93 25.19 53.26
N ASN A 226 -0.78 26.45 52.88
CA ASN A 226 -1.15 26.91 51.55
C ASN A 226 -0.29 26.24 50.46
N SER A 227 1.04 26.18 50.65
CA SER A 227 1.95 25.56 49.67
C SER A 227 1.69 24.07 49.45
N VAL A 228 1.36 23.32 50.51
CA VAL A 228 1.01 21.89 50.42
C VAL A 228 -0.37 21.70 49.79
N HIS A 229 -1.33 22.57 50.14
CA HIS A 229 -2.67 22.53 49.55
C HIS A 229 -2.60 22.79 48.04
N ASP A 230 -1.82 23.79 47.60
CA ASP A 230 -1.59 24.07 46.18
C ASP A 230 -0.95 22.87 45.45
N LEU A 231 0.03 22.20 46.08
CA LEU A 231 0.65 20.99 45.53
C LEU A 231 -0.32 19.79 45.43
N HIS A 232 -1.30 19.71 46.32
CA HIS A 232 -2.25 18.61 46.42
C HIS A 232 -3.47 18.80 45.53
N ASP A 233 -4.08 20.00 45.51
CA ASP A 233 -5.28 20.29 44.71
C ASP A 233 -4.98 20.21 43.21
N GLU A 234 -3.81 20.67 42.77
CA GLU A 234 -3.37 20.55 41.37
C GLU A 234 -3.23 19.09 40.92
N SER A 235 -3.15 18.14 41.86
CA SER A 235 -3.05 16.71 41.60
C SER A 235 -4.38 15.94 41.64
N ILE A 236 -5.40 16.48 42.33
CA ILE A 236 -6.72 15.86 42.48
C ILE A 236 -7.64 16.20 41.30
N HIS A 237 -7.51 17.39 40.74
CA HIS A 237 -8.39 17.87 39.65
C HIS A 237 -8.36 17.03 38.35
N LEU A 238 -7.38 16.14 38.18
CA LEU A 238 -7.27 15.26 37.00
C LEU A 238 -7.82 13.84 37.21
N GLN A 239 -8.18 13.43 38.43
CA GLN A 239 -8.83 12.13 38.68
C GLN A 239 -10.33 12.13 38.33
N THR A 240 -10.94 13.31 38.20
CA THR A 240 -12.38 13.51 38.00
C THR A 240 -12.76 13.94 36.58
N ALA A 241 -11.81 14.01 35.65
CA ALA A 241 -12.01 14.29 34.23
C ALA A 241 -11.64 13.07 33.37
#